data_AF-A0A6V8CLI9-F1
#
_entry.id   AF-A0A6V8CLI9-F1
#
_cell.length_a   1.000
_cell.length_b   1.000
_cell.length_c   1.000
_cell.angle_alpha   90.00
_cell.angle_beta   90.00
_cell.angle_gamma   90.00
#
_symmetry.space_group_name_H-M   'P 1'
#
loop_
_entity.id
_entity.type
_entity.pdbx_description
1 polymer ?
#
loop_
_entity_poly.entity_id
_entity_poly.type
_entity_poly.pdbx_seq_one_letter_code
_entity_poly.pdbx_strand_id
1 'polypeptide(L)'
;LCPSRPNAETVAATTNGGANKWAIGNYAGNFFVFGDRNVLSTEGKTRLAMLPDGLSQTCMFTERYGTCGNSGQPNDSSTWGNLWADSNLRWRPHFCMNGQEPDAANIASGCNMFQPQPDWIKNCDHGSAQSIHSGGILVTLCDGSVRSISPTIDTAAWKNLCDPMDGNVISGL
;
A
#
# COMPACT_ATOMS: atom_id res chain seq x y z
N LEU A 1 7.14 -15.93 -0.66
CA LEU A 1 6.93 -15.60 -2.08
C LEU A 1 7.19 -14.10 -2.25
N CYS A 2 8.21 -13.55 -2.93
CA CYS A 2 9.29 -14.04 -3.81
C CYS A 2 10.69 -14.11 -3.10
N PRO A 3 11.75 -14.70 -3.71
CA PRO A 3 13.04 -15.03 -3.07
C PRO A 3 14.00 -13.84 -2.81
N SER A 4 13.62 -12.60 -3.11
CA SER A 4 14.51 -11.42 -3.02
C SER A 4 14.39 -10.61 -1.72
N ARG A 5 13.76 -11.17 -0.68
CA ARG A 5 13.65 -10.52 0.63
C ARG A 5 15.01 -10.32 1.30
N PRO A 6 15.32 -9.12 1.84
CA PRO A 6 16.42 -8.93 2.78
C PRO A 6 16.15 -9.57 4.16
N ASN A 7 14.89 -9.86 4.52
CA ASN A 7 14.48 -10.48 5.79
C ASN A 7 13.59 -11.73 5.56
N ALA A 8 14.13 -12.92 5.78
CA ALA A 8 13.47 -14.21 5.49
C ALA A 8 12.31 -14.59 6.45
N GLU A 9 11.77 -13.64 7.23
CA GLU A 9 10.89 -13.94 8.36
C GLU A 9 9.42 -14.02 7.94
N THR A 10 8.68 -14.99 8.50
CA THR A 10 7.23 -15.12 8.30
C THR A 10 6.42 -14.17 9.17
N VAL A 11 7.08 -13.50 10.12
CA VAL A 11 6.52 -12.59 11.12
C VAL A 11 7.19 -11.22 11.05
N ALA A 12 6.64 -10.23 11.75
CA ALA A 12 7.24 -8.90 11.79
C ALA A 12 8.56 -8.90 12.57
N ALA A 13 9.52 -8.10 12.14
CA ALA A 13 10.82 -7.97 12.81
C ALA A 13 10.74 -7.18 14.14
N THR A 14 9.64 -6.46 14.36
CA THR A 14 9.42 -5.62 15.55
C THR A 14 8.62 -6.35 16.62
N THR A 15 9.00 -6.16 17.90
CA THR A 15 8.24 -6.68 19.04
C THR A 15 7.14 -5.73 19.51
N ASN A 16 7.03 -4.54 18.91
CA ASN A 16 6.02 -3.55 19.26
C ASN A 16 4.61 -4.14 19.19
N GLY A 17 3.82 -3.99 20.25
CA GLY A 17 2.48 -4.57 20.34
C GLY A 17 2.41 -6.08 20.15
N GLY A 18 3.54 -6.81 20.23
CA GLY A 18 3.61 -8.25 19.96
C GLY A 18 3.59 -8.63 18.47
N ALA A 19 3.87 -7.70 17.55
CA ALA A 19 3.81 -7.94 16.11
C ALA A 19 4.69 -9.10 15.62
N ASN A 20 5.79 -9.40 16.30
CA ASN A 20 6.65 -10.56 16.04
C ASN A 20 5.98 -11.92 16.27
N LYS A 21 4.73 -11.95 16.77
CA LYS A 21 3.91 -13.16 16.91
C LYS A 21 2.89 -13.33 15.79
N TRP A 22 2.82 -12.38 14.87
CA TRP A 22 1.81 -12.31 13.81
C TRP A 22 2.45 -12.44 12.45
N ALA A 23 1.74 -13.11 11.54
CA ALA A 23 2.19 -13.26 10.16
C ALA A 23 2.18 -11.91 9.44
N ILE A 24 3.21 -11.63 8.66
CA ILE A 24 3.27 -10.46 7.78
C ILE A 24 2.68 -10.77 6.39
N GLY A 25 1.98 -9.79 5.83
CA GLY A 25 1.65 -9.71 4.42
C GLY A 25 2.77 -9.08 3.60
N ASN A 26 2.76 -9.32 2.29
CA ASN A 26 3.59 -8.59 1.30
C ASN A 26 2.76 -7.74 0.34
N TYR A 27 1.44 -7.74 0.54
CA TYR A 27 0.49 -6.98 -0.24
C TYR A 27 -0.37 -6.16 0.70
N ALA A 28 -0.86 -5.04 0.21
CA ALA A 28 -1.71 -4.12 0.94
C ALA A 28 -2.92 -3.72 0.07
N GLY A 29 -4.06 -3.50 0.71
CA GLY A 29 -5.28 -3.06 0.06
C GLY A 29 -5.27 -1.55 -0.21
N ASN A 30 -5.83 -1.14 -1.34
CA ASN A 30 -6.01 0.26 -1.66
C ASN A 30 -7.13 0.86 -0.81
N PHE A 31 -6.80 1.81 0.06
CA PHE A 31 -7.79 2.49 0.89
C PHE A 31 -8.86 3.22 0.07
N PHE A 32 -8.53 3.77 -1.10
CA PHE A 32 -9.52 4.48 -1.93
C PHE A 32 -10.58 3.55 -2.52
N VAL A 33 -10.26 2.26 -2.67
CA VAL A 33 -11.19 1.23 -3.10
C VAL A 33 -11.94 0.64 -1.91
N PHE A 34 -11.23 0.28 -0.83
CA PHE A 34 -11.80 -0.51 0.28
C PHE A 34 -12.31 0.30 1.47
N GLY A 35 -11.93 1.57 1.60
CA GLY A 35 -12.39 2.47 2.66
C GLY A 35 -13.55 3.38 2.24
N ASP A 36 -14.07 4.15 3.18
CA ASP A 36 -15.00 5.25 2.95
C ASP A 36 -14.29 6.59 3.19
N ARG A 37 -14.02 7.29 2.09
CA ARG A 37 -13.29 8.57 2.08
C ARG A 37 -14.11 9.74 2.62
N ASN A 38 -15.44 9.66 2.58
CA ASN A 38 -16.31 10.76 2.96
C ASN A 38 -16.47 10.83 4.49
N VAL A 39 -16.55 9.67 5.14
CA VAL A 39 -16.67 9.57 6.60
C VAL A 39 -15.35 9.18 7.27
N LEU A 40 -14.25 9.11 6.52
CA LEU A 40 -12.92 8.79 7.01
C LEU A 40 -12.87 7.43 7.76
N SER A 41 -13.46 6.40 7.14
CA SER A 41 -13.54 5.06 7.71
C SER A 41 -12.78 4.05 6.86
N THR A 42 -12.20 3.04 7.51
CA THR A 42 -11.62 1.87 6.81
C THR A 42 -12.66 0.85 6.38
N GLU A 43 -13.92 1.06 6.74
CA GLU A 43 -15.06 0.23 6.33
C GLU A 43 -15.77 0.87 5.12
N GLY A 44 -15.27 0.58 3.92
CA GLY A 44 -15.88 1.02 2.68
C GLY A 44 -17.04 0.12 2.22
N LYS A 45 -17.82 0.65 1.27
CA LYS A 45 -18.94 -0.05 0.62
C LYS A 45 -18.90 0.07 -0.91
N THR A 46 -17.72 0.37 -1.44
CA THR A 46 -17.47 0.51 -2.87
C THR A 46 -17.86 -0.77 -3.61
N ARG A 47 -18.62 -0.63 -4.68
CA ARG A 47 -19.01 -1.74 -5.57
C ARG A 47 -18.25 -1.62 -6.88
N LEU A 48 -18.05 -2.72 -7.60
CA LEU A 48 -17.39 -2.68 -8.92
C LEU A 48 -18.08 -1.72 -9.91
N ALA A 49 -19.41 -1.59 -9.83
CA ALA A 49 -20.17 -0.65 -10.65
C ALA A 49 -19.95 0.84 -10.28
N MET A 50 -19.27 1.13 -9.17
CA MET A 50 -18.93 2.48 -8.70
C MET A 50 -17.50 2.90 -9.10
N LEU A 51 -16.84 2.14 -9.99
CA LEU A 51 -15.48 2.40 -10.47
C LEU A 51 -15.54 2.96 -11.92
N PRO A 52 -15.89 4.24 -12.12
CA PRO A 52 -16.04 4.85 -13.45
C PRO A 52 -14.79 4.77 -14.33
N ASP A 53 -13.60 4.70 -13.74
CA ASP A 53 -12.32 4.65 -14.48
C ASP A 53 -12.09 3.28 -15.15
N GLY A 54 -12.89 2.29 -14.75
CA GLY A 54 -12.90 0.94 -15.31
C GLY A 54 -12.07 -0.04 -14.50
N LEU A 55 -12.54 -1.29 -14.45
CA LEU A 55 -11.95 -2.34 -13.60
C LEU A 55 -10.49 -2.67 -13.97
N SER A 56 -10.12 -2.49 -15.23
CA SER A 56 -8.77 -2.73 -15.77
C SER A 56 -7.81 -1.55 -15.57
N GLN A 57 -8.24 -0.49 -14.89
CA GLN A 57 -7.45 0.73 -14.67
C GLN A 57 -7.45 1.20 -13.21
N THR A 58 -8.01 0.41 -12.31
CA THR A 58 -8.03 0.70 -10.88
C THR A 58 -7.20 -0.33 -10.13
N CYS A 59 -6.15 0.10 -9.44
CA CYS A 59 -5.32 -0.73 -8.58
C CYS A 59 -6.08 -1.09 -7.30
N MET A 60 -6.24 -2.39 -7.04
CA MET A 60 -6.90 -2.92 -5.86
C MET A 60 -5.91 -3.34 -4.77
N PHE A 61 -4.85 -4.05 -5.16
CA PHE A 61 -3.78 -4.49 -4.26
C PHE A 61 -2.43 -4.19 -4.89
N THR A 62 -1.45 -3.86 -4.06
CA THR A 62 -0.05 -3.70 -4.47
C THR A 62 0.89 -4.17 -3.37
N GLU A 63 2.18 -4.18 -3.66
CA GLU A 63 3.22 -4.63 -2.76
C GLU A 63 3.46 -3.64 -1.59
N ARG A 64 3.71 -4.20 -0.39
CA ARG A 64 4.10 -3.43 0.80
C ARG A 64 4.93 -4.32 1.72
N TYR A 65 5.96 -3.76 2.34
CA TYR A 65 6.85 -4.53 3.21
C TYR A 65 6.15 -4.95 4.51
N GLY A 66 6.47 -6.15 5.00
CA GLY A 66 5.97 -6.67 6.28
C GLY A 66 6.35 -5.85 7.50
N THR A 67 7.52 -5.23 7.47
CA THR A 67 8.01 -4.28 8.46
C THR A 67 8.63 -3.10 7.71
N CYS A 68 8.29 -1.89 8.14
CA CYS A 68 8.65 -0.65 7.46
C CYS A 68 9.04 0.40 8.50
N GLY A 69 10.29 0.84 8.48
CA GLY A 69 10.78 1.87 9.38
C GLY A 69 11.85 2.75 8.75
N ASN A 70 12.26 3.78 9.50
CA ASN A 70 13.20 4.80 9.04
C ASN A 70 14.39 5.03 9.98
N SER A 71 14.37 4.43 11.17
CA SER A 71 15.38 4.65 12.22
C SER A 71 16.59 3.72 12.14
N GLY A 72 16.51 2.67 11.32
CA GLY A 72 17.44 1.54 11.33
C GLY A 72 17.24 0.56 12.49
N GLN A 73 16.23 0.78 13.35
CA GLN A 73 15.98 -0.01 14.56
C GLN A 73 14.58 -0.64 14.52
N PRO A 74 14.46 -1.98 14.44
CA PRO A 74 13.17 -2.67 14.33
C PRO A 74 12.18 -2.37 15.47
N ASN A 75 12.68 -2.13 16.70
CA ASN A 75 11.82 -1.87 17.86
C ASN A 75 11.58 -0.38 18.12
N ASP A 76 12.00 0.51 17.21
CA ASP A 76 11.73 1.94 17.33
C ASP A 76 10.23 2.25 17.24
N SER A 77 9.79 3.32 17.90
CA SER A 77 8.39 3.75 17.86
C SER A 77 7.96 4.20 16.47
N SER A 78 8.87 4.54 15.57
CA SER A 78 8.61 4.84 14.15
C SER A 78 8.53 3.62 13.24
N THR A 79 8.67 2.39 13.77
CA THR A 79 8.55 1.16 12.97
C THR A 79 7.11 0.69 12.88
N TRP A 80 6.65 0.54 11.64
CA TRP A 80 5.32 0.11 11.23
C TRP A 80 5.38 -1.26 10.55
N GLY A 81 4.22 -1.78 10.18
CA GLY A 81 4.18 -3.06 9.50
C GLY A 81 2.91 -3.29 8.70
N ASN A 82 2.86 -4.48 8.14
CA ASN A 82 1.85 -4.96 7.22
C ASN A 82 1.45 -6.37 7.68
N LEU A 83 0.78 -6.48 8.83
CA LEU A 83 0.36 -7.77 9.37
C LEU A 83 -0.86 -8.30 8.61
N TRP A 84 -0.90 -9.62 8.42
CA TRP A 84 -2.02 -10.27 7.75
C TRP A 84 -3.31 -10.06 8.56
N ALA A 85 -4.31 -9.45 7.91
CA ALA A 85 -5.65 -9.20 8.44
C ALA A 85 -5.69 -8.47 9.80
N ASP A 86 -4.66 -7.70 10.15
CA ASP A 86 -4.70 -6.81 11.31
C ASP A 86 -5.48 -5.54 10.95
N SER A 87 -6.34 -5.06 11.86
CA SER A 87 -7.18 -3.87 11.65
C SER A 87 -6.71 -2.66 12.46
N ASN A 88 -5.63 -2.81 13.22
CA ASN A 88 -5.14 -1.78 14.11
C ASN A 88 -4.36 -0.70 13.34
N LEU A 89 -4.29 0.44 14.00
CA LEU A 89 -3.63 1.66 13.54
C LEU A 89 -2.23 1.42 12.92
N ARG A 90 -1.41 0.56 13.52
CA ARG A 90 0.02 0.45 13.21
C ARG A 90 0.38 -0.64 12.20
N TRP A 91 -0.41 -1.69 12.14
CA TRP A 91 -0.06 -2.92 11.44
C TRP A 91 -0.98 -3.23 10.27
N ARG A 92 -2.06 -2.46 10.08
CA ARG A 92 -3.07 -2.72 9.05
C ARG A 92 -2.45 -2.69 7.64
N PRO A 93 -2.82 -3.65 6.78
CA PRO A 93 -2.22 -3.78 5.47
C PRO A 93 -2.91 -2.91 4.41
N HIS A 94 -2.60 -1.61 4.39
CA HIS A 94 -3.16 -0.66 3.41
C HIS A 94 -2.11 0.30 2.81
N PHE A 95 -2.49 0.94 1.70
CA PHE A 95 -1.82 2.08 1.09
C PHE A 95 -2.87 3.12 0.61
N CYS A 96 -2.44 4.30 0.16
CA CYS A 96 -3.27 5.47 -0.21
C CYS A 96 -4.02 6.18 0.93
N MET A 97 -4.01 5.62 2.14
CA MET A 97 -4.39 6.35 3.35
C MET A 97 -3.32 7.38 3.77
N ASN A 98 -2.09 7.18 3.30
CA ASN A 98 -0.91 8.04 3.51
C ASN A 98 -0.54 8.31 4.98
N GLY A 99 -1.02 7.48 5.90
CA GLY A 99 -0.74 7.60 7.32
C GLY A 99 -1.38 6.48 8.11
N GLN A 100 -1.44 6.66 9.42
CA GLN A 100 -1.97 5.67 10.36
C GLN A 100 -3.48 5.45 10.24
N GLU A 101 -4.23 6.53 9.99
CA GLU A 101 -5.69 6.54 9.89
C GLU A 101 -6.14 7.41 8.72
N PRO A 102 -7.38 7.21 8.24
CA PRO A 102 -7.97 8.10 7.24
C PRO A 102 -8.02 9.54 7.76
N ASP A 103 -7.35 10.44 7.05
CA ASP A 103 -7.31 11.86 7.34
C ASP A 103 -7.69 12.65 6.08
N ALA A 104 -8.45 13.72 6.25
CA ALA A 104 -8.99 14.49 5.12
C ALA A 104 -7.89 15.15 4.29
N ALA A 105 -6.81 15.65 4.91
CA ALA A 105 -5.70 16.27 4.20
C ALA A 105 -4.89 15.22 3.43
N ASN A 106 -4.67 14.06 4.03
CA ASN A 106 -4.01 12.93 3.38
C ASN A 106 -4.80 12.37 2.19
N ILE A 107 -6.13 12.29 2.31
CA ILE A 107 -6.98 11.83 1.21
C ILE A 107 -7.02 12.87 0.08
N ALA A 108 -7.12 14.15 0.42
CA ALA A 108 -7.12 15.25 -0.55
C ALA A 108 -5.80 15.36 -1.32
N SER A 109 -4.67 14.89 -0.77
CA SER A 109 -3.39 14.86 -1.48
C SER A 109 -3.29 13.74 -2.52
N GLY A 110 -4.23 12.79 -2.53
CA GLY A 110 -4.21 11.60 -3.38
C GLY A 110 -3.22 10.54 -2.90
N CYS A 111 -3.18 9.38 -3.55
CA CYS A 111 -2.31 8.29 -3.11
C CYS A 111 -0.81 8.67 -3.19
N ASN A 112 -0.03 8.37 -2.15
CA ASN A 112 1.41 8.54 -2.20
C ASN A 112 2.03 7.67 -3.30
N MET A 113 3.05 8.20 -3.97
CA MET A 113 3.86 7.46 -4.95
C MET A 113 4.58 6.29 -4.25
N PHE A 114 4.64 5.14 -4.90
CA PHE A 114 5.33 3.99 -4.32
C PHE A 114 6.85 4.19 -4.27
N GLN A 115 7.51 3.52 -3.33
CA GLN A 115 8.96 3.54 -3.21
C GLN A 115 9.56 2.33 -3.96
N PRO A 116 10.49 2.54 -4.91
CA PRO A 116 11.16 1.45 -5.61
C PRO A 116 12.28 0.84 -4.77
N GLN A 117 12.04 -0.36 -4.24
CA GLN A 117 13.05 -1.12 -3.49
C GLN A 117 13.76 -0.33 -2.38
N PRO A 118 13.03 0.39 -1.49
CA PRO A 118 13.67 1.08 -0.38
C PRO A 118 14.31 0.09 0.60
N ASP A 119 15.21 0.58 1.44
CA ASP A 119 15.62 -0.15 2.64
C ASP A 119 14.45 -0.21 3.62
N TRP A 120 14.09 -1.42 4.04
CA TRP A 120 12.89 -1.69 4.84
C TRP A 120 12.92 -1.08 6.25
N ILE A 121 14.08 -0.72 6.79
CA ILE A 121 14.20 -0.20 8.16
C ILE A 121 14.88 1.18 8.24
N LYS A 122 15.55 1.61 7.19
CA LYS A 122 16.25 2.91 7.15
C LYS A 122 15.60 3.96 6.27
N ASN A 123 14.76 3.58 5.30
CA ASN A 123 14.21 4.50 4.29
C ASN A 123 12.80 4.08 3.82
N CYS A 124 12.01 3.47 4.70
CA CYS A 124 10.69 2.97 4.35
C CYS A 124 9.58 3.89 4.88
N ASP A 125 8.75 4.42 3.97
CA ASP A 125 7.57 5.19 4.30
C ASP A 125 6.34 4.29 4.39
N HIS A 126 5.84 4.07 5.61
CA HIS A 126 4.67 3.26 5.87
C HIS A 126 3.38 3.74 5.16
N GLY A 127 3.26 5.03 4.81
CA GLY A 127 2.09 5.57 4.12
C GLY A 127 2.05 5.22 2.63
N SER A 128 3.19 4.82 2.08
CA SER A 128 3.38 4.47 0.68
C SER A 128 3.37 2.95 0.48
N ALA A 129 3.20 2.52 -0.76
CA ALA A 129 3.52 1.16 -1.19
C ALA A 129 5.04 1.01 -1.39
N GLN A 130 5.57 -0.22 -1.30
CA GLN A 130 6.98 -0.52 -1.55
C GLN A 130 7.10 -1.68 -2.51
N SER A 131 7.82 -1.46 -3.62
CA SER A 131 8.23 -2.55 -4.47
C SER A 131 9.39 -3.31 -3.83
N ILE A 132 9.36 -4.65 -3.88
CA ILE A 132 10.52 -5.51 -3.59
C ILE A 132 11.38 -5.80 -4.83
N HIS A 133 11.00 -5.25 -5.99
CA HIS A 133 11.59 -5.52 -7.29
C HIS A 133 12.35 -4.30 -7.83
N SER A 134 13.50 -4.54 -8.44
CA SER A 134 14.40 -3.48 -8.94
C SER A 134 13.90 -2.75 -10.20
N GLY A 135 12.74 -3.12 -10.76
CA GLY A 135 12.26 -2.63 -12.06
C GLY A 135 10.81 -2.15 -12.11
N GLY A 136 10.06 -2.27 -11.01
CA GLY A 136 8.66 -1.89 -10.97
C GLY A 136 7.93 -2.49 -9.79
N ILE A 137 6.66 -2.15 -9.61
CA ILE A 137 5.80 -2.70 -8.57
C ILE A 137 4.70 -3.55 -9.20
N LEU A 138 4.37 -4.68 -8.60
CA LEU A 138 3.25 -5.51 -9.03
C LEU A 138 1.93 -4.94 -8.49
N VAL A 139 1.01 -4.63 -9.39
CA VAL A 139 -0.34 -4.17 -9.06
C VAL A 139 -1.37 -5.17 -9.55
N THR A 140 -2.33 -5.50 -8.69
CA THR A 140 -3.54 -6.24 -9.07
C THR A 140 -4.64 -5.24 -9.32
N LEU A 141 -5.21 -5.28 -10.52
CA LEU A 141 -6.31 -4.41 -10.92
C LEU A 141 -7.67 -4.99 -10.47
N CYS A 142 -8.72 -4.16 -10.48
CA CYS A 142 -10.07 -4.59 -10.08
C CYS A 142 -10.69 -5.65 -11.02
N ASP A 143 -10.18 -5.83 -12.25
CA ASP A 143 -10.56 -6.91 -13.16
C ASP A 143 -9.81 -8.24 -12.89
N GLY A 144 -8.90 -8.25 -11.91
CA GLY A 144 -8.10 -9.41 -11.52
C GLY A 144 -6.82 -9.58 -12.35
N SER A 145 -6.57 -8.75 -13.36
CA SER A 145 -5.30 -8.74 -14.08
C SER A 145 -4.18 -8.18 -13.20
N VAL A 146 -2.94 -8.60 -13.48
CA VAL A 146 -1.74 -8.12 -12.79
C VAL A 146 -0.85 -7.39 -13.77
N ARG A 147 -0.34 -6.22 -13.38
CA ARG A 147 0.60 -5.42 -14.18
C ARG A 147 1.85 -5.11 -13.35
N SER A 148 2.97 -4.94 -14.04
CA SER A 148 4.18 -4.38 -13.45
C SER A 148 4.30 -2.92 -13.85
N ILE A 149 4.33 -2.03 -12.86
CA ILE A 149 4.37 -0.58 -13.08
C ILE A 149 5.80 -0.07 -12.86
N SER A 150 6.37 0.58 -13.87
CA SER A 150 7.71 1.17 -13.79
C SER A 150 7.78 2.24 -12.69
N PRO A 151 8.92 2.37 -11.96
CA PRO A 151 9.14 3.47 -11.02
C PRO A 151 9.24 4.84 -11.69
N THR A 152 9.35 4.88 -13.03
CA THR A 152 9.32 6.11 -13.81
C THR A 152 7.91 6.54 -14.21
N ILE A 153 6.85 5.86 -13.74
CA ILE A 153 5.47 6.32 -13.93
C ILE A 153 5.32 7.74 -13.37
N ASP A 154 4.56 8.57 -14.07
CA ASP A 154 4.22 9.90 -13.58
C ASP A 154 3.41 9.82 -12.28
N THR A 155 3.70 10.69 -11.31
CA THR A 155 3.03 10.69 -10.01
C THR A 155 1.52 10.91 -10.14
N ALA A 156 1.06 11.72 -11.09
CA ALA A 156 -0.37 11.90 -11.33
C ALA A 156 -0.98 10.64 -11.95
N ALA A 157 -0.30 9.99 -12.89
CA ALA A 157 -0.76 8.71 -13.44
C ALA A 157 -0.87 7.62 -12.36
N TRP A 158 0.08 7.55 -11.42
CA TRP A 158 -0.03 6.65 -10.26
C TRP A 158 -1.24 6.99 -9.37
N LYS A 159 -1.48 8.27 -9.09
CA LYS A 159 -2.65 8.70 -8.31
C LYS A 159 -3.95 8.30 -8.96
N ASN A 160 -4.07 8.52 -10.27
CA ASN A 160 -5.24 8.11 -11.05
C ASN A 160 -5.39 6.58 -11.05
N LEU A 161 -4.28 5.83 -11.02
CA LEU A 161 -4.34 4.36 -10.97
C LEU A 161 -4.94 3.88 -9.65
N CYS A 162 -4.72 4.64 -8.59
CA CYS A 162 -5.18 4.32 -7.25
C CYS A 162 -6.53 4.94 -6.91
N ASP A 163 -6.96 6.04 -7.53
CA ASP A 163 -8.25 6.67 -7.25
C ASP A 163 -9.31 6.12 -8.20
N PRO A 164 -10.33 5.39 -7.72
CA PRO A 164 -11.36 4.83 -8.57
C PRO A 164 -12.45 5.82 -9.02
N MET A 165 -12.47 7.05 -8.53
CA MET A 165 -13.57 8.00 -8.76
C MET A 165 -13.12 9.30 -9.42
N ASP A 166 -11.89 9.37 -9.94
CA ASP A 166 -11.36 10.63 -10.45
C ASP A 166 -11.77 10.90 -11.92
N GLY A 167 -12.30 9.89 -12.61
CA GLY A 167 -12.76 9.99 -13.99
C GLY A 167 -11.63 9.89 -15.02
N ASN A 168 -10.38 9.68 -14.59
CA ASN A 168 -9.20 9.75 -15.42
C ASN A 168 -8.73 8.36 -15.89
N VAL A 169 -8.84 8.14 -17.19
CA VAL A 169 -8.28 6.96 -17.86
C VAL A 169 -6.75 7.10 -17.97
N ILE A 170 -6.02 6.02 -17.71
CA ILE A 170 -4.56 5.98 -17.85
C ILE A 170 -4.19 5.43 -19.22
N SER A 171 -3.73 6.31 -20.11
CA SER A 171 -3.14 5.86 -21.37
C SER A 171 -1.72 5.34 -21.15
N GLY A 172 -1.46 4.06 -21.48
CA GLY A 172 -0.10 3.53 -21.62
C GLY A 172 0.49 2.76 -20.43
N LEU A 173 -0.34 2.03 -19.68
CA LEU A 173 0.11 1.07 -18.66
C LEU A 173 0.83 -0.15 -19.25
#